data_AF-A0A974SL60-F1
#
_entry.id   AF-A0A974SL60-F1
#
_cell.length_a   1.000
_cell.length_b   1.000
_cell.length_c   1.000
_cell.angle_alpha   90.00
_cell.angle_beta   90.00
_cell.angle_gamma   90.00
#
_symmetry.space_group_name_H-M   'P 1'
#
loop_
_entity.id
_entity.type
_entity.pdbx_description
1 polymer ?
#
loop_
_entity_poly.entity_id
_entity_poly.type
_entity_poly.pdbx_seq_one_letter_code
_entity_poly.pdbx_strand_id
1 'polypeptide(L)'
;MSDAPAGFAKEQLKSFIERIERLEEEKKAIADDIKDVFAEAKANGFDVKALRAILKIRKEDVDERKEHEAIVDLYLQALGIFV
;
A
#
# COMPACT_ATOMS: atom_id res chain seq x y z
N MET A 1 -1.43 -33.87 37.47
CA MET A 1 -2.36 -33.37 36.42
C MET A 1 -2.30 -31.85 36.42
N SER A 2 -1.45 -31.24 35.58
CA SER A 2 -1.40 -29.76 35.45
C SER A 2 -0.76 -29.18 34.17
N ASP A 3 -0.27 -29.99 33.21
CA ASP A 3 0.46 -29.46 32.04
C ASP A 3 -0.36 -29.20 30.77
N ALA A 4 -1.66 -29.51 30.78
CA ALA A 4 -2.52 -29.43 29.57
C ALA A 4 -2.74 -28.00 28.99
N PRO A 5 -2.92 -26.92 29.79
CA PRO A 5 -3.20 -25.59 29.23
C PRO A 5 -1.97 -24.89 28.66
N ALA A 6 -0.80 -25.10 29.29
CA ALA A 6 0.45 -24.45 28.89
C ALA A 6 1.03 -25.04 27.59
N GLY A 7 0.89 -26.35 27.38
CA GLY A 7 1.27 -27.01 26.13
C GLY A 7 0.44 -26.53 24.94
N PHE A 8 -0.88 -26.47 25.09
CA PHE A 8 -1.79 -25.98 24.05
C PHE A 8 -1.53 -24.51 23.68
N ALA A 9 -1.34 -23.64 24.68
CA ALA A 9 -1.03 -22.22 24.43
C ALA A 9 0.31 -22.04 23.68
N LYS A 10 1.31 -22.89 23.97
CA LYS A 10 2.60 -22.89 23.28
C LYS A 10 2.49 -23.31 21.82
N GLU A 11 1.70 -24.34 21.53
CA GLU A 11 1.47 -24.83 20.16
C GLU A 11 0.73 -23.78 19.31
N GLN A 12 -0.29 -23.14 19.89
CA GLN A 12 -1.04 -22.08 19.22
C GLN A 12 -0.16 -20.85 18.93
N LEU A 13 0.67 -20.43 19.88
CA LEU A 13 1.63 -19.35 19.69
C LEU A 13 2.62 -19.67 18.56
N LYS A 14 3.17 -20.89 18.54
CA LYS A 14 4.07 -21.35 17.48
C LYS A 14 3.38 -21.30 16.11
N SER A 15 2.14 -21.77 16.01
CA SER A 15 1.37 -21.72 14.77
C SER A 15 1.15 -20.28 14.27
N PHE A 16 0.88 -19.32 15.16
CA PHE A 16 0.75 -17.92 14.77
C PHE A 16 2.06 -17.35 14.23
N ILE A 17 3.19 -17.63 14.89
CA ILE A 17 4.51 -17.15 14.46
C ILE A 17 4.85 -17.70 13.07
N GLU A 18 4.75 -19.01 12.87
CA GLU A 18 5.07 -19.66 11.58
C GLU A 18 4.20 -19.12 10.44
N ARG A 19 2.92 -18.84 10.71
CA ARG A 19 2.01 -18.23 9.72
C ARG A 19 2.40 -16.80 9.39
N ILE A 20 2.80 -16.01 10.39
CA ILE A 20 3.22 -14.61 10.19
C ILE A 20 4.54 -14.56 9.42
N GLU A 21 5.51 -15.41 9.75
CA GLU A 21 6.79 -15.47 9.05
C GLU A 21 6.60 -15.79 7.57
N ARG A 22 5.77 -16.79 7.24
CA ARG A 22 5.42 -17.10 5.84
C ARG A 22 4.77 -15.90 5.14
N LEU A 23 3.84 -15.21 5.80
CA LEU A 23 3.18 -14.03 5.21
C LEU A 23 4.16 -12.86 5.01
N GLU A 24 5.15 -12.69 5.88
CA GLU A 24 6.19 -11.67 5.70
C GLU A 24 7.13 -12.03 4.54
N GLU A 25 7.44 -13.30 4.33
CA GLU A 25 8.18 -13.77 3.14
C GLU A 25 7.39 -13.51 1.84
N GLU A 26 6.10 -13.87 1.81
CA GLU A 26 5.21 -13.60 0.67
C GLU A 26 5.09 -12.10 0.39
N LYS A 27 4.92 -11.29 1.43
CA LYS A 27 4.87 -9.82 1.33
C LYS A 27 6.17 -9.25 0.80
N LYS A 28 7.32 -9.80 1.19
CA LYS A 28 8.63 -9.39 0.67
C LYS A 28 8.75 -9.73 -0.82
N ALA A 29 8.38 -10.94 -1.23
CA ALA A 29 8.41 -11.33 -2.63
C ALA A 29 7.53 -10.41 -3.49
N ILE A 30 6.32 -10.11 -3.05
CA ILE A 30 5.42 -9.16 -3.73
C ILE A 30 6.02 -7.75 -3.78
N ALA A 31 6.67 -7.30 -2.71
CA ALA A 31 7.32 -5.99 -2.69
C ALA A 31 8.49 -5.90 -3.68
N ASP A 32 9.25 -6.98 -3.83
CA ASP A 32 10.35 -7.09 -4.80
C ASP A 32 9.78 -7.10 -6.24
N ASP A 33 8.72 -7.86 -6.51
CA ASP A 33 8.03 -7.84 -7.82
C ASP A 33 7.51 -6.44 -8.19
N ILE A 34 6.89 -5.73 -7.24
CA ILE A 34 6.43 -4.34 -7.45
C ILE A 34 7.61 -3.42 -7.79
N LYS A 35 8.76 -3.61 -7.14
CA LYS A 35 9.96 -2.82 -7.40
C LYS A 35 10.49 -3.07 -8.80
N ASP A 36 10.47 -4.32 -9.26
CA ASP A 36 10.92 -4.69 -10.60
C ASP A 36 10.01 -4.10 -11.68
N VAL A 37 8.68 -4.08 -11.46
CA VAL A 37 7.74 -3.38 -12.36
C VAL A 37 8.04 -1.88 -12.45
N PHE A 38 8.34 -1.22 -11.31
CA PHE A 38 8.75 0.20 -11.35
C PHE A 38 10.10 0.41 -12.05
N ALA A 39 11.03 -0.54 -11.92
CA ALA A 39 12.32 -0.49 -12.61
C ALA A 39 12.15 -0.65 -14.12
N GLU A 40 11.29 -1.57 -14.56
CA GLU A 40 10.91 -1.76 -15.96
C GLU A 40 10.25 -0.49 -16.52
N ALA A 41 9.26 0.07 -15.81
CA ALA A 41 8.62 1.32 -16.21
C ALA A 41 9.64 2.45 -16.39
N LYS A 42 10.61 2.57 -15.47
CA LYS A 42 11.69 3.55 -15.58
C LYS A 42 12.58 3.30 -16.79
N ALA A 43 12.95 2.05 -17.06
CA ALA A 43 13.76 1.67 -18.22
C ALA A 43 13.05 1.98 -19.54
N ASN A 44 11.72 1.87 -19.56
CA ASN A 44 10.85 2.23 -20.68
C ASN A 44 10.53 3.74 -20.76
N GLY A 45 11.14 4.57 -19.90
CA GLY A 45 11.03 6.03 -19.97
C GLY A 45 9.85 6.65 -19.21
N PHE A 46 9.13 5.89 -18.39
CA PHE A 46 8.04 6.43 -17.56
C PHE A 46 8.55 7.10 -16.29
N ASP A 47 7.86 8.18 -15.87
CA ASP A 47 8.10 8.82 -14.58
C ASP A 47 7.48 7.98 -13.43
N VAL A 48 8.35 7.33 -12.66
CA VAL A 48 7.95 6.49 -11.51
C VAL A 48 7.26 7.29 -10.41
N LYS A 49 7.59 8.57 -10.22
CA LYS A 49 6.94 9.44 -9.22
C LYS A 49 5.50 9.73 -9.64
N ALA A 50 5.25 10.00 -10.92
CA ALA A 50 3.91 10.16 -11.47
C ALA A 50 3.09 8.87 -11.33
N LEU A 51 3.67 7.70 -11.65
CA LEU A 51 2.98 6.41 -11.47
C LEU A 51 2.59 6.16 -10.01
N ARG A 52 3.46 6.48 -9.04
CA ARG A 52 3.13 6.37 -7.61
C ARG A 52 2.01 7.33 -7.20
N ALA A 53 2.00 8.55 -7.74
CA ALA A 53 0.91 9.49 -7.49
C ALA A 53 -0.42 8.97 -8.02
N ILE A 54 -0.45 8.40 -9.24
CA ILE A 54 -1.63 7.77 -9.83
C ILE A 54 -2.12 6.60 -8.95
N LEU A 55 -1.22 5.73 -8.49
CA LEU A 55 -1.61 4.61 -7.60
C LEU A 55 -2.19 5.09 -6.28
N LYS A 56 -1.73 6.23 -5.74
CA LYS A 56 -2.31 6.84 -4.54
C LYS A 56 -3.72 7.37 -4.84
N ILE A 57 -3.87 8.17 -5.89
CA ILE A 57 -5.15 8.73 -6.34
C ILE A 57 -6.19 7.62 -6.56
N ARG A 58 -5.78 6.49 -7.15
CA ARG A 58 -6.66 5.34 -7.41
C ARG A 58 -7.13 4.59 -6.16
N LYS A 59 -6.50 4.83 -5.00
CA LYS A 59 -6.91 4.23 -3.72
C LYS A 59 -7.86 5.13 -2.93
N GLU A 60 -7.95 6.41 -3.29
CA GLU A 60 -8.84 7.36 -2.65
C GLU A 60 -10.29 7.08 -3.06
N ASP A 61 -11.23 7.41 -2.17
CA ASP A 61 -12.65 7.36 -2.51
C ASP A 61 -12.94 8.35 -3.64
N VAL A 62 -13.76 7.93 -4.61
CA VAL A 62 -13.97 8.70 -5.84
C VAL A 62 -14.78 9.97 -5.56
N ASP A 63 -15.72 9.91 -4.62
CA ASP A 63 -16.59 11.04 -4.32
C ASP A 63 -15.88 12.04 -3.41
N GLU A 64 -15.19 11.56 -2.37
CA GLU A 64 -14.33 12.42 -1.53
C GLU A 64 -13.27 13.15 -2.37
N ARG A 65 -12.67 12.45 -3.35
CA ARG A 65 -11.68 13.05 -4.24
C ARG A 65 -12.29 14.13 -5.13
N LYS A 66 -13.47 13.91 -5.72
CA LYS A 66 -14.15 14.92 -6.55
C LYS A 66 -14.53 16.14 -5.74
N GLU A 67 -15.03 15.96 -4.53
CA GLU A 67 -15.34 17.07 -3.62
C GLU A 67 -14.09 17.89 -3.30
N HIS A 68 -12.97 17.22 -3.00
CA HIS A 68 -11.70 17.88 -2.76
C HIS A 68 -11.18 18.62 -4.01
N GLU A 69 -11.21 17.96 -5.18
CA GLU A 69 -10.79 18.55 -6.46
C GLU A 69 -11.61 19.82 -6.78
N ALA A 70 -12.93 19.80 -6.54
CA ALA A 70 -13.80 20.96 -6.74
C ALA A 70 -13.46 22.14 -5.81
N ILE A 71 -13.15 21.87 -4.54
CA ILE A 71 -12.73 22.90 -3.57
C ILE A 71 -11.36 23.48 -3.96
N VAL A 72 -10.42 22.63 -4.36
CA VAL A 72 -9.08 23.06 -4.78
C VAL A 72 -9.18 23.94 -6.02
N ASP A 73 -9.95 23.53 -7.03
CA ASP A 73 -10.16 24.32 -8.26
C ASP A 73 -10.76 25.70 -7.93
N LEU A 74 -11.77 25.77 -7.06
CA LEU A 74 -12.34 27.03 -6.60
C LEU A 74 -11.26 27.95 -5.97
N TYR A 75 -10.38 27.39 -5.14
CA TYR A 75 -9.32 28.16 -4.49
C TYR A 75 -8.22 28.58 -5.46
N LEU A 76 -7.83 27.74 -6.42
CA LEU A 76 -6.86 28.08 -7.45
C LEU A 76 -7.38 29.22 -8.34
N GLN A 77 -8.64 29.17 -8.73
CA GLN A 77 -9.31 30.25 -9.47
C GLN A 77 -9.32 31.55 -8.67
N ALA A 78 -9.67 31.50 -7.38
CA ALA A 78 -9.66 32.67 -6.51
C ALA A 78 -8.25 33.27 -6.32
N LEU A 79 -7.21 32.44 -6.38
CA LEU A 79 -5.80 32.85 -6.29
C LEU A 79 -5.16 33.20 -7.65
N GLY A 80 -5.88 33.03 -8.76
CA GLY A 80 -5.37 33.28 -10.11
C GLY A 80 -4.28 32.30 -10.56
N ILE A 81 -4.24 31.10 -9.99
CA ILE A 81 -3.30 30.03 -10.37
C ILE A 81 -3.99 29.13 -11.39
N PHE A 82 -3.41 29.04 -12.59
CA PHE A 82 -3.90 28.15 -13.66
C PHE A 82 -2.87 27.04 -13.89
N VAL A 83 -3.34 25.79 -13.77
CA VAL A 83 -2.55 24.56 -13.98
C VAL A 83 -3.05 23.79 -15.18
#